data_AF-A0A835E580-F1
#
_entry.id   AF-A0A835E580-F1
#
_cell.length_a   1.000
_cell.length_b   1.000
_cell.length_c   1.000
_cell.angle_alpha   90.00
_cell.angle_beta   90.00
_cell.angle_gamma   90.00
#
_symmetry.space_group_name_H-M   'P 1'
#
loop_
_entity.id
_entity.type
_entity.pdbx_description
1 polymer ?
#
loop_
_entity_poly.entity_id
_entity_poly.type
_entity_poly.pdbx_seq_one_letter_code
_entity_poly.pdbx_strand_id
1 'polypeptide(L)'
;MAGITPEAAAYCLDEKKLMELRELVEEDDDAEAEAALEEDFRALLSMAADLEDEEGLTPEKWEWVEKTEALALSPTKSGRPRRRLRLSGQARRPGGAHRLPARRRGAAAHRARRLQEKEMRRLAAKEHLVSPAMAGFLGKLASRTDSSVDQEGYVTAPEEMAVAAQVEDAAARAVEGMGRVAGRLRRGAAAAVMKGNEEALVDALLRQAVVADAARATIETFAAAVRRFLAAAAGGGSGGGTADGCPRGRASAGATHKAFSIAHIYLLVAPAVP
;
A
#
# COMPACT_ATOMS: atom_id res chain seq x y z
N MET A 1 23.68 43.43 66.45
CA MET A 1 24.33 42.15 66.10
C MET A 1 23.63 41.02 66.84
N ALA A 2 22.85 40.22 66.12
CA ALA A 2 22.59 38.79 66.34
C ALA A 2 21.80 38.35 65.10
N GLY A 3 22.43 37.55 64.25
CA GLY A 3 21.91 37.18 62.92
C GLY A 3 20.79 36.15 63.01
N ILE A 4 19.79 36.30 62.16
CA ILE A 4 18.84 35.25 61.81
C ILE A 4 19.35 34.64 60.50
N THR A 5 19.72 33.37 60.55
CA THR A 5 20.24 32.60 59.42
C THR A 5 19.15 32.32 58.37
N PRO A 6 19.50 32.17 57.08
CA PRO A 6 18.54 31.96 55.97
C PRO A 6 17.99 30.54 55.87
N GLU A 7 17.91 29.79 56.99
CA GLU A 7 17.57 28.36 57.03
C GLU A 7 16.16 28.08 57.57
N ALA A 8 15.22 29.02 57.39
CA ALA A 8 13.82 28.87 57.79
C ALA A 8 12.82 29.02 56.62
N ALA A 9 13.26 28.67 55.41
CA ALA A 9 12.38 28.45 54.25
C ALA A 9 12.33 26.96 53.86
N ALA A 10 12.49 26.07 54.85
CA ALA A 10 12.38 24.63 54.68
C ALA A 10 10.89 24.23 54.66
N TYR A 11 10.38 24.00 53.45
CA TYR A 11 9.38 22.99 53.12
C TYR A 11 8.21 22.82 54.11
N CYS A 12 7.28 23.78 54.14
CA CYS A 12 5.88 23.47 54.43
C CYS A 12 5.16 23.26 53.09
N LEU A 13 5.52 22.20 52.36
CA LEU A 13 4.56 21.61 51.44
C LEU A 13 3.47 21.04 52.35
N ASP A 14 2.31 21.71 52.36
CA ASP A 14 1.10 21.26 53.03
C ASP A 14 0.93 19.76 52.81
N GLU A 15 0.83 19.00 53.90
CA GLU A 15 0.67 17.55 53.89
C GLU A 15 -0.54 17.14 53.04
N LYS A 16 -1.54 18.04 52.95
CA LYS A 16 -2.69 17.93 52.06
C LYS A 16 -2.32 18.02 50.57
N LYS A 17 -1.38 18.89 50.20
CA LYS A 17 -0.84 18.96 48.82
C LYS A 17 0.06 17.77 48.49
N LEU A 18 0.76 17.20 49.47
CA LEU A 18 1.52 15.96 49.29
C LEU A 18 0.60 14.74 49.17
N MET A 19 -0.52 14.71 49.90
CA MET A 19 -1.58 13.71 49.70
C MET A 19 -2.27 13.88 48.35
N GLU A 20 -2.69 15.09 47.97
CA GLU A 20 -3.28 15.35 46.64
C GLU A 20 -2.31 14.98 45.51
N LEU A 21 -1.00 15.24 45.64
CA LEU A 21 0.00 14.81 44.65
C LEU A 21 0.25 13.30 44.66
N ARG A 22 0.07 12.63 45.79
CA ARG A 22 0.21 11.17 45.91
C ARG A 22 -1.03 10.46 45.37
N GLU A 23 -2.22 10.99 45.63
CA GLU A 23 -3.50 10.58 45.05
C GLU A 23 -3.51 10.80 43.53
N LEU A 24 -3.02 11.95 43.03
CA LEU A 24 -2.86 12.18 41.59
C LEU A 24 -1.81 11.27 40.91
N VAL A 25 -0.89 10.68 41.68
CA VAL A 25 0.12 9.74 41.15
C VAL A 25 -0.36 8.29 41.25
N GLU A 26 -1.28 7.98 42.16
CA GLU A 26 -1.95 6.67 42.26
C GLU A 26 -3.20 6.56 41.36
N GLU A 27 -3.83 7.68 40.96
CA GLU A 27 -4.96 7.70 40.00
C GLU A 27 -4.56 7.67 38.52
N ASP A 28 -3.28 7.88 38.19
CA ASP A 28 -2.72 7.65 36.83
C ASP A 28 -2.30 6.18 36.65
N ASP A 29 -2.98 5.26 37.34
CA ASP A 29 -3.00 3.84 36.95
C ASP A 29 -3.76 3.75 35.62
N ASP A 30 -3.00 3.95 34.54
CA ASP A 30 -3.35 3.76 33.13
C ASP A 30 -3.74 2.28 32.83
N ALA A 31 -4.29 1.54 33.79
CA ALA A 31 -4.74 0.16 33.64
C ALA A 31 -5.76 0.01 32.51
N GLU A 32 -6.60 1.03 32.28
CA GLU A 32 -7.51 1.07 31.12
C GLU A 32 -6.74 1.22 29.80
N ALA A 33 -5.69 2.06 29.76
CA ALA A 33 -4.82 2.19 28.59
C ALA A 33 -3.96 0.94 28.37
N GLU A 34 -3.50 0.28 29.44
CA GLU A 34 -2.77 -0.99 29.37
C GLU A 34 -3.68 -2.13 28.90
N ALA A 35 -4.93 -2.18 29.38
CA ALA A 35 -5.94 -3.13 28.92
C ALA A 35 -6.31 -2.94 27.45
N ALA A 36 -6.52 -1.69 27.01
CA ALA A 36 -6.78 -1.36 25.60
C ALA A 36 -5.59 -1.76 24.70
N LEU A 37 -4.35 -1.49 25.15
CA LEU A 37 -3.14 -1.92 24.44
C LEU A 37 -3.00 -3.44 24.40
N GLU A 38 -3.34 -4.15 25.48
CA GLU A 38 -3.33 -5.61 25.50
C GLU A 38 -4.37 -6.21 24.56
N GLU A 39 -5.54 -5.59 24.45
CA GLU A 39 -6.55 -5.94 23.46
C GLU A 39 -6.04 -5.74 22.03
N ASP A 40 -5.42 -4.60 21.72
CA ASP A 40 -4.79 -4.33 20.42
C ASP A 40 -3.72 -5.38 20.08
N PHE A 41 -2.89 -5.81 21.05
CA PHE A 41 -1.91 -6.87 20.82
C PHE A 41 -2.54 -8.22 20.59
N ARG A 42 -3.60 -8.55 21.34
CA ARG A 42 -4.34 -9.79 21.14
C ARG A 42 -4.95 -9.81 19.74
N ALA A 43 -5.49 -8.69 19.27
CA ALA A 43 -5.97 -8.53 17.91
C ALA A 43 -4.85 -8.70 16.87
N LEU A 44 -3.67 -8.08 17.07
CA LEU A 44 -2.52 -8.25 16.17
C LEU A 44 -2.02 -9.71 16.11
N LEU A 45 -1.98 -10.40 17.26
CA LEU A 45 -1.57 -11.80 17.32
C LEU A 45 -2.62 -12.76 16.76
N SER A 46 -3.90 -12.46 16.93
CA SER A 46 -5.01 -13.18 16.30
C SER A 46 -4.93 -13.04 14.79
N MET A 47 -4.81 -11.80 14.28
CA MET A 47 -4.64 -11.55 12.85
C MET A 47 -3.40 -12.26 12.29
N ALA A 48 -2.27 -12.24 13.01
CA ALA A 48 -1.08 -12.97 12.59
C ALA A 48 -1.32 -14.49 12.52
N ALA A 49 -2.10 -15.06 13.45
CA ALA A 49 -2.44 -16.47 13.46
C ALA A 49 -3.38 -16.83 12.29
N ASP A 50 -4.40 -16.00 12.03
CA ASP A 50 -5.32 -16.19 10.90
C ASP A 50 -4.56 -16.21 9.56
N LEU A 51 -3.50 -15.40 9.44
CA LEU A 51 -2.64 -15.34 8.24
C LEU A 51 -1.68 -16.54 8.10
N GLU A 52 -1.38 -17.28 9.17
CA GLU A 52 -0.46 -18.42 9.11
C GLU A 52 -1.06 -19.58 8.29
N ASP A 53 -2.38 -19.75 8.33
CA ASP A 53 -3.12 -20.81 7.64
C ASP A 53 -3.55 -20.42 6.22
N GLU A 54 -3.31 -19.18 5.80
CA GLU A 54 -3.77 -18.72 4.50
C GLU A 54 -2.96 -19.27 3.32
N GLU A 55 -3.74 -19.60 2.28
CA GLU A 55 -3.36 -19.75 0.87
C GLU A 55 -2.24 -18.82 0.43
N GLY A 56 -2.43 -17.53 0.73
CA GLY A 56 -1.65 -16.40 0.26
C GLY A 56 -2.12 -15.07 0.81
N LEU A 57 -1.23 -14.08 0.84
CA LEU A 57 -1.51 -12.77 1.41
C LEU A 57 -2.15 -11.81 0.41
N THR A 58 -3.35 -11.31 0.69
CA THR A 58 -3.94 -10.22 -0.10
C THR A 58 -3.05 -8.95 -0.04
N PRO A 59 -3.19 -8.00 -0.97
CA PRO A 59 -2.41 -6.76 -0.95
C PRO A 59 -2.51 -5.99 0.39
N GLU A 60 -3.67 -5.98 1.02
CA GLU A 60 -3.92 -5.31 2.31
C GLU A 60 -3.17 -6.01 3.45
N LYS A 61 -3.14 -7.35 3.42
CA LYS A 61 -2.41 -8.17 4.41
C LYS A 61 -0.91 -8.01 4.25
N TRP A 62 -0.42 -7.90 3.02
CA TRP A 62 0.95 -7.54 2.71
C TRP A 62 1.34 -6.18 3.33
N GLU A 63 0.50 -5.17 3.13
CA GLU A 63 0.73 -3.84 3.69
C GLU A 63 0.73 -3.87 5.23
N TRP A 64 -0.15 -4.66 5.84
CA TRP A 64 -0.16 -4.88 7.28
C TRP A 64 1.13 -5.55 7.77
N VAL A 65 1.61 -6.59 7.10
CA VAL A 65 2.88 -7.28 7.43
C VAL A 65 4.06 -6.31 7.34
N GLU A 66 4.17 -5.55 6.24
CA GLU A 66 5.24 -4.57 6.03
C GLU A 66 5.19 -3.44 7.08
N LYS A 67 4.02 -2.91 7.39
CA LYS A 67 3.85 -1.89 8.45
C LYS A 67 4.23 -2.45 9.82
N THR A 68 3.84 -3.68 10.13
CA THR A 68 4.13 -4.31 11.43
C THR A 68 5.63 -4.55 11.60
N GLU A 69 6.32 -5.04 10.56
CA GLU A 69 7.77 -5.18 10.58
C GLU A 69 8.48 -3.81 10.68
N ALA A 70 8.03 -2.82 9.90
CA ALA A 70 8.58 -1.48 9.94
C ALA A 70 8.39 -0.79 11.30
N LEU A 71 7.25 -0.97 11.95
CA LEU A 71 6.98 -0.46 13.29
C LEU A 71 7.94 -1.07 14.33
N ALA A 72 8.27 -2.36 14.18
CA ALA A 72 9.19 -3.05 15.07
C ALA A 72 10.66 -2.71 14.81
N LEU A 73 11.04 -2.47 13.55
CA LEU A 73 12.37 -2.01 13.14
C LEU A 73 12.57 -0.52 13.33
N SER A 74 11.48 0.25 13.50
CA SER A 74 11.58 1.68 13.74
C SER A 74 12.41 1.87 15.01
N PRO A 75 13.56 2.57 14.94
CA PRO A 75 14.27 2.92 16.14
C PRO A 75 13.27 3.78 16.91
N THR A 76 12.78 3.25 18.04
CA THR A 76 12.07 4.08 19.00
C THR A 76 12.98 5.28 19.17
N LYS A 77 12.55 6.47 18.74
CA LYS A 77 13.29 7.71 19.00
C LYS A 77 13.21 7.94 20.51
N SER A 78 13.88 7.09 21.28
CA SER A 78 13.96 7.05 22.72
C SER A 78 15.09 7.95 23.22
N GLY A 79 15.32 9.07 22.54
CA GLY A 79 16.50 9.87 22.82
C GLY A 79 16.66 11.12 21.97
N ARG A 80 15.66 12.00 21.91
CA ARG A 80 15.93 13.46 21.84
C ARG A 80 14.83 14.23 22.58
N PRO A 81 15.14 14.94 23.67
CA PRO A 81 14.19 15.90 24.23
C PRO A 81 13.94 16.97 23.16
N ARG A 82 12.67 17.14 22.77
CA ARG A 82 12.24 18.26 21.94
C ARG A 82 12.68 19.55 22.62
N ARG A 83 13.66 20.24 22.04
CA ARG A 83 13.93 21.64 22.37
C ARG A 83 12.62 22.41 22.17
N ARG A 84 12.25 23.10 23.24
CA ARG A 84 11.06 23.94 23.41
C ARG A 84 10.87 24.85 22.19
N LEU A 85 9.84 24.61 21.41
CA LEU A 85 9.07 25.73 20.84
C LEU A 85 8.07 26.13 21.92
N ARG A 86 8.44 27.18 22.66
CA ARG A 86 7.53 27.93 23.52
C ARG A 86 6.56 28.66 22.61
N LEU A 87 5.31 28.23 22.58
CA LEU A 87 4.16 29.11 22.45
C LEU A 87 3.02 28.56 23.33
N SER A 88 2.81 29.29 24.43
CA SER A 88 1.54 29.51 25.15
C SER A 88 0.63 28.32 25.48
N GLY A 89 0.64 27.96 26.78
CA GLY A 89 -0.59 27.99 27.58
C GLY A 89 -1.54 26.80 27.47
N GLN A 90 -1.11 25.61 27.90
CA GLN A 90 -1.89 24.71 28.77
C GLN A 90 -0.99 23.53 29.16
N ALA A 91 -0.77 23.40 30.45
CA ALA A 91 0.09 22.38 31.04
C ALA A 91 -0.63 21.02 31.04
N ARG A 92 -0.33 20.19 30.03
CA ARG A 92 -0.38 18.72 30.16
C ARG A 92 1.05 18.20 30.13
N ARG A 93 1.47 17.51 31.19
CA ARG A 93 2.78 16.86 31.30
C ARG A 93 2.95 15.84 30.16
N PRO A 94 4.07 15.82 29.43
CA PRO A 94 4.41 14.74 28.52
C PRO A 94 5.13 13.64 29.32
N GLY A 95 4.36 12.81 30.01
CA GLY A 95 4.87 11.78 30.92
C GLY A 95 4.26 10.39 30.70
N GLY A 96 3.76 10.09 29.52
CA GLY A 96 3.08 8.81 29.23
C GLY A 96 3.27 8.40 27.78
N ALA A 97 4.51 8.44 27.28
CA ALA A 97 4.80 7.75 26.02
C ALA A 97 4.88 6.27 26.35
N HIS A 98 3.74 5.57 26.29
CA HIS A 98 3.61 4.12 26.43
C HIS A 98 4.61 3.43 25.50
N ARG A 99 5.79 3.14 26.04
CA ARG A 99 6.76 2.25 25.42
C ARG A 99 6.18 0.87 25.59
N LEU A 100 5.50 0.39 24.54
CA LEU A 100 5.14 -1.02 24.44
C LEU A 100 6.35 -1.87 24.87
N PRO A 101 6.16 -2.92 25.68
CA PRO A 101 7.26 -3.78 26.08
C PRO A 101 7.92 -4.36 24.84
N ALA A 102 9.21 -4.09 24.64
CA ALA A 102 9.97 -4.42 23.43
C ALA A 102 9.85 -5.91 23.03
N ARG A 103 9.62 -6.79 24.02
CA ARG A 103 9.37 -8.23 23.83
C ARG A 103 8.10 -8.52 23.04
N ARG A 104 6.99 -7.81 23.27
CA ARG A 104 5.70 -8.05 22.61
C ARG A 104 5.71 -7.54 21.15
N ARG A 105 6.33 -6.38 20.91
CA ARG A 105 6.62 -5.90 19.54
C ARG A 105 7.49 -6.89 18.76
N GLY A 106 8.49 -7.48 19.42
CA GLY A 106 9.35 -8.49 18.83
C GLY A 106 8.60 -9.76 18.37
N ALA A 107 7.59 -10.21 19.12
CA ALA A 107 6.81 -11.39 18.76
C ALA A 107 5.96 -11.19 17.50
N ALA A 108 5.21 -10.08 17.42
CA ALA A 108 4.42 -9.75 16.23
C ALA A 108 5.31 -9.54 15.00
N ALA A 109 6.44 -8.84 15.16
CA ALA A 109 7.41 -8.63 14.08
C ALA A 109 8.03 -9.94 13.58
N HIS A 110 8.39 -10.84 14.49
CA HIS A 110 8.93 -12.15 14.12
C HIS A 110 7.91 -12.99 13.36
N ARG A 111 6.62 -12.96 13.74
CA ARG A 111 5.54 -13.62 12.98
C ARG A 111 5.34 -12.99 11.61
N ALA A 112 5.25 -11.66 11.54
CA ALA A 112 5.16 -10.91 10.28
C ALA A 112 6.32 -11.26 9.33
N ARG A 113 7.55 -11.34 9.85
CA ARG A 113 8.73 -11.76 9.09
C ARG A 113 8.62 -13.18 8.57
N ARG A 114 8.12 -14.12 9.37
CA ARG A 114 7.89 -15.52 8.94
C ARG A 114 6.84 -15.61 7.84
N LEU A 115 5.74 -14.87 7.96
CA LEU A 115 4.70 -14.79 6.93
C LEU A 115 5.25 -14.24 5.62
N GLN A 116 6.00 -13.13 5.69
CA GLN A 116 6.68 -12.56 4.53
C GLN A 116 7.63 -13.56 3.88
N GLU A 117 8.42 -14.28 4.67
CA GLU A 117 9.37 -15.27 4.16
C GLU A 117 8.66 -16.47 3.50
N LYS A 118 7.57 -16.97 4.12
CA LYS A 118 6.70 -18.01 3.56
C LYS A 118 6.13 -17.56 2.20
N GLU A 119 5.59 -16.35 2.13
CA GLU A 119 5.00 -15.85 0.89
C GLU A 119 6.06 -15.56 -0.18
N MET A 120 7.25 -15.06 0.18
CA MET A 120 8.37 -14.92 -0.78
C MET A 120 8.76 -16.27 -1.38
N ARG A 121 8.83 -17.34 -0.57
CA ARG A 121 9.10 -18.69 -1.10
C ARG A 121 7.97 -19.20 -1.99
N ARG A 122 6.72 -18.93 -1.63
CA ARG A 122 5.57 -19.27 -2.47
C ARG A 122 5.62 -18.54 -3.81
N LEU A 123 5.88 -17.24 -3.81
CA LEU A 123 6.06 -16.43 -5.00
C LEU A 123 7.21 -16.94 -5.88
N ALA A 124 8.34 -17.28 -5.27
CA ALA A 124 9.48 -17.87 -5.97
C ALA A 124 9.12 -19.20 -6.65
N ALA A 125 8.23 -20.00 -6.05
CA ALA A 125 7.78 -21.28 -6.59
C ALA A 125 6.69 -21.16 -7.68
N LYS A 126 6.06 -19.99 -7.86
CA LYS A 126 5.05 -19.79 -8.91
C LYS A 126 5.71 -19.84 -10.29
N GLU A 127 5.19 -20.68 -11.17
CA GLU A 127 5.64 -20.73 -12.58
C GLU A 127 5.32 -19.41 -13.31
N HIS A 128 4.15 -18.83 -13.03
CA HIS A 128 3.68 -17.59 -13.65
C HIS A 128 3.06 -16.66 -12.61
N LEU A 129 3.77 -15.60 -12.21
CA LEU A 129 3.20 -14.52 -11.40
C LEU A 129 2.07 -13.79 -12.14
N VAL A 130 2.21 -13.68 -13.46
CA VAL A 130 1.20 -13.10 -14.34
C VAL A 130 0.92 -14.09 -15.45
N SER A 131 -0.36 -14.36 -15.73
CA SER A 131 -0.75 -15.25 -16.81
C SER A 131 -0.19 -14.75 -18.15
N PRO A 132 0.59 -15.56 -18.90
CA PRO A 132 1.09 -15.17 -20.23
C PRO A 132 -0.05 -14.80 -21.21
N ALA A 133 -1.22 -15.43 -21.05
CA ALA A 133 -2.40 -15.13 -21.85
C ALA A 133 -2.89 -13.69 -21.64
N MET A 134 -2.77 -13.15 -20.42
CA MET A 134 -3.15 -11.76 -20.12
C MET A 134 -2.25 -10.78 -20.87
N ALA A 135 -0.92 -11.00 -20.86
CA ALA A 135 0.02 -10.14 -21.57
C ALA A 135 -0.26 -10.15 -23.09
N GLY A 136 -0.45 -11.33 -23.68
CA GLY A 136 -0.81 -11.46 -25.09
C GLY A 136 -2.16 -10.83 -25.44
N PHE A 137 -3.16 -10.92 -24.55
CA PHE A 137 -4.46 -10.28 -24.72
C PHE A 137 -4.36 -8.75 -24.69
N LEU A 138 -3.69 -8.18 -23.68
CA LEU A 138 -3.50 -6.73 -23.57
C LEU A 138 -2.69 -6.17 -24.74
N GLY A 139 -1.67 -6.89 -25.21
CA GLY A 139 -0.91 -6.50 -26.41
C GLY A 139 -1.80 -6.43 -27.66
N LYS A 140 -2.63 -7.46 -27.90
CA LYS A 140 -3.60 -7.46 -29.01
C LYS A 140 -4.62 -6.33 -28.90
N LEU A 141 -5.09 -6.06 -27.69
CA LEU A 141 -6.00 -4.94 -27.45
C LEU A 141 -5.35 -3.58 -27.68
N ALA A 142 -4.07 -3.41 -27.29
CA ALA A 142 -3.33 -2.18 -27.56
C ALA A 142 -3.25 -1.92 -29.08
N SER A 143 -2.81 -2.92 -29.85
CA SER A 143 -2.74 -2.80 -31.32
C SER A 143 -4.12 -2.53 -31.95
N ARG A 144 -5.17 -3.20 -31.46
CA ARG A 144 -6.54 -2.98 -31.96
C ARG A 144 -7.06 -1.58 -31.63
N THR A 145 -6.77 -1.08 -30.43
CA THR A 145 -7.16 0.25 -29.97
C THR A 145 -6.48 1.31 -30.85
N ASP A 146 -5.19 1.13 -31.14
CA ASP A 146 -4.44 2.00 -32.06
C ASP A 146 -5.01 1.98 -33.47
N SER A 147 -5.28 0.80 -34.04
CA SER A 147 -5.90 0.69 -35.36
C SER A 147 -7.29 1.32 -35.43
N SER A 148 -8.00 1.45 -34.31
CA SER A 148 -9.31 2.11 -34.27
C SER A 148 -9.18 3.64 -34.34
N VAL A 149 -8.05 4.19 -33.89
CA VAL A 149 -7.73 5.62 -34.02
C VAL A 149 -7.42 5.99 -35.48
N ASP A 150 -6.75 5.10 -36.21
CA ASP A 150 -6.33 5.35 -37.59
C ASP A 150 -7.46 5.12 -38.63
N GLN A 151 -8.62 4.62 -38.21
CA GLN A 151 -9.76 4.38 -39.10
C GLN A 151 -10.51 5.68 -39.40
N GLU A 152 -10.41 6.15 -40.65
CA GLU A 152 -11.17 7.29 -41.16
C GLU A 152 -12.68 7.09 -40.92
N GLY A 153 -13.30 8.09 -40.26
CA GLY A 153 -14.74 8.10 -40.00
C GLY A 153 -15.19 7.25 -38.81
N TYR A 154 -14.29 6.68 -38.00
CA TYR A 154 -14.68 6.05 -36.74
C TYR A 154 -15.17 7.11 -35.75
N VAL A 155 -16.46 7.07 -35.40
CA VAL A 155 -17.05 7.92 -34.37
C VAL A 155 -17.18 7.11 -33.09
N THR A 156 -16.36 7.44 -32.10
CA THR A 156 -16.40 6.79 -30.79
C THR A 156 -17.69 7.13 -30.05
N ALA A 157 -18.39 6.12 -29.55
CA ALA A 157 -19.60 6.33 -28.75
C ALA A 157 -19.27 6.85 -27.34
N PRO A 158 -20.11 7.70 -26.73
CA PRO A 158 -19.88 8.19 -25.36
C PRO A 158 -19.70 7.07 -24.32
N GLU A 159 -20.42 5.95 -24.48
CA GLU A 159 -20.31 4.78 -23.62
C GLU A 159 -18.93 4.12 -23.76
N GLU A 160 -18.38 4.05 -24.97
CA GLU A 160 -17.02 3.53 -25.20
C GLU A 160 -15.96 4.41 -24.54
N MET A 161 -16.14 5.74 -24.58
CA MET A 161 -15.27 6.69 -23.90
C MET A 161 -15.30 6.50 -22.38
N ALA A 162 -16.49 6.31 -21.80
CA ALA A 162 -16.63 6.09 -20.37
C ALA A 162 -15.93 4.79 -19.91
N VAL A 163 -16.07 3.70 -20.68
CA VAL A 163 -15.38 2.44 -20.37
C VAL A 163 -13.87 2.57 -20.60
N ALA A 164 -13.43 3.24 -21.66
CA ALA A 164 -12.01 3.48 -21.91
C ALA A 164 -11.34 4.27 -20.76
N ALA A 165 -12.01 5.29 -20.22
CA ALA A 165 -11.52 6.03 -19.05
C ALA A 165 -11.40 5.14 -17.80
N GLN A 166 -12.37 4.25 -17.54
CA GLN A 166 -12.29 3.28 -16.45
C GLN A 166 -11.16 2.26 -16.65
N VAL A 167 -10.89 1.87 -17.90
CA VAL A 167 -9.77 1.00 -18.26
C VAL A 167 -8.44 1.69 -18.02
N GLU A 168 -8.29 2.96 -18.39
CA GLU A 168 -7.06 3.74 -18.13
C GLU A 168 -6.77 3.82 -16.63
N ASP A 169 -7.77 4.15 -15.82
CA ASP A 169 -7.61 4.24 -14.37
C ASP A 169 -7.30 2.88 -13.73
N ALA A 170 -7.98 1.81 -14.16
CA ALA A 170 -7.65 0.45 -13.72
C ALA A 170 -6.22 0.04 -14.13
N ALA A 171 -5.77 0.43 -15.34
CA ALA A 171 -4.43 0.16 -15.81
C ALA A 171 -3.38 0.89 -14.96
N ALA A 172 -3.63 2.15 -14.59
CA ALA A 172 -2.75 2.91 -13.70
C ALA A 172 -2.58 2.22 -12.34
N ARG A 173 -3.69 1.78 -11.73
CA ARG A 173 -3.66 1.02 -10.46
C ARG A 173 -2.90 -0.30 -10.60
N ALA A 174 -3.09 -1.02 -11.71
CA ALA A 174 -2.39 -2.28 -11.96
C ALA A 174 -0.88 -2.07 -12.17
N VAL A 175 -0.47 -0.99 -12.87
CA VAL A 175 0.94 -0.61 -13.05
C VAL A 175 1.63 -0.34 -11.71
N GLU A 176 0.99 0.45 -10.85
CA GLU A 176 1.51 0.70 -9.50
C GLU A 176 1.58 -0.59 -8.66
N GLY A 177 0.53 -1.42 -8.74
CA GLY A 177 0.47 -2.72 -8.06
C GLY A 177 1.65 -3.62 -8.45
N MET A 178 1.90 -3.79 -9.75
CA MET A 178 3.03 -4.57 -10.26
C MET A 178 4.38 -3.98 -9.86
N GLY A 179 4.50 -2.64 -9.85
CA GLY A 179 5.69 -1.96 -9.33
C GLY A 179 5.95 -2.28 -7.86
N ARG A 180 4.90 -2.31 -7.02
CA ARG A 180 5.01 -2.70 -5.60
C ARG A 180 5.43 -4.17 -5.46
N VAL A 181 4.84 -5.08 -6.23
CA VAL A 181 5.20 -6.51 -6.23
C VAL A 181 6.67 -6.71 -6.62
N ALA A 182 7.11 -6.11 -7.73
CA ALA A 182 8.51 -6.17 -8.16
C ALA A 182 9.47 -5.60 -7.09
N GLY A 183 9.09 -4.50 -6.45
CA GLY A 183 9.84 -3.91 -5.34
C GLY A 183 9.96 -4.86 -4.13
N ARG A 184 8.86 -5.53 -3.75
CA ARG A 184 8.84 -6.52 -2.67
C ARG A 184 9.74 -7.72 -2.97
N LEU A 185 9.65 -8.27 -4.16
CA LEU A 185 10.48 -9.41 -4.59
C LEU A 185 11.98 -9.08 -4.51
N ARG A 186 12.39 -7.88 -4.96
CA ARG A 186 13.78 -7.44 -4.85
C ARG A 186 14.23 -7.24 -3.40
N ARG A 187 13.37 -6.69 -2.52
CA ARG A 187 13.67 -6.59 -1.08
C ARG A 187 13.78 -7.95 -0.42
N GLY A 188 12.89 -8.88 -0.76
CA GLY A 188 12.94 -10.27 -0.32
C GLY A 188 14.23 -10.96 -0.75
N ALA A 189 14.65 -10.77 -2.00
CA ALA A 189 15.92 -11.27 -2.51
C ALA A 189 17.11 -10.69 -1.74
N ALA A 190 17.14 -9.37 -1.50
CA ALA A 190 18.19 -8.75 -0.70
C ALA A 190 18.23 -9.30 0.74
N ALA A 191 17.07 -9.54 1.37
CA ALA A 191 17.00 -10.14 2.69
C ALA A 191 17.50 -11.59 2.72
N ALA A 192 17.23 -12.38 1.67
CA ALA A 192 17.74 -13.73 1.52
C ALA A 192 19.26 -13.76 1.33
N VAL A 193 19.83 -12.83 0.55
CA VAL A 193 21.30 -12.67 0.42
C VAL A 193 21.96 -12.47 1.79
N MET A 194 21.39 -11.63 2.65
CA MET A 194 21.95 -11.33 3.97
C MET A 194 22.00 -12.54 4.92
N LYS A 195 21.21 -13.60 4.67
CA LYS A 195 21.22 -14.81 5.49
C LYS A 195 22.39 -15.75 5.13
N GLY A 196 22.95 -15.63 3.93
CA GLY A 196 23.91 -16.58 3.38
C GLY A 196 23.24 -17.94 3.10
N ASN A 197 23.53 -18.57 1.97
CA ASN A 197 23.02 -19.91 1.57
C ASN A 197 21.62 -19.98 0.93
N GLU A 198 21.03 -18.87 0.46
CA GLU A 198 19.72 -18.87 -0.22
C GLU A 198 19.79 -18.47 -1.72
N GLU A 199 20.88 -18.79 -2.43
CA GLU A 199 21.11 -18.36 -3.83
C GLU A 199 19.98 -18.73 -4.79
N ALA A 200 19.45 -19.96 -4.71
CA ALA A 200 18.34 -20.38 -5.56
C ALA A 200 17.05 -19.58 -5.31
N LEU A 201 16.79 -19.19 -4.06
CA LEU A 201 15.65 -18.36 -3.70
C LEU A 201 15.85 -16.92 -4.22
N VAL A 202 17.06 -16.37 -4.08
CA VAL A 202 17.42 -15.06 -4.62
C VAL A 202 17.17 -15.01 -6.13
N ASP A 203 17.70 -15.99 -6.87
CA ASP A 203 17.52 -16.08 -8.31
C ASP A 203 16.04 -16.17 -8.71
N ALA A 204 15.28 -17.02 -8.03
CA ALA A 204 13.86 -17.19 -8.30
C ALA A 204 13.08 -15.88 -8.05
N LEU A 205 13.34 -15.19 -6.93
CA LEU A 205 12.70 -13.91 -6.62
C LEU A 205 13.06 -12.81 -7.64
N LEU A 206 14.32 -12.75 -8.08
CA LEU A 206 14.74 -11.80 -9.11
C LEU A 206 14.10 -12.09 -10.46
N ARG A 207 13.96 -13.37 -10.85
CA ARG A 207 13.21 -13.75 -12.06
C ARG A 207 11.76 -13.31 -11.98
N GLN A 208 11.09 -13.52 -10.85
CA GLN A 208 9.71 -13.06 -10.66
C GLN A 208 9.59 -11.53 -10.71
N ALA A 209 10.60 -10.80 -10.19
CA ALA A 209 10.61 -9.35 -10.28
C ALA A 209 10.68 -8.86 -11.74
N VAL A 210 11.48 -9.53 -12.58
CA VAL A 210 11.53 -9.25 -14.03
C VAL A 210 10.20 -9.56 -14.71
N VAL A 211 9.52 -10.65 -14.33
CA VAL A 211 8.18 -10.97 -14.86
C VAL A 211 7.16 -9.88 -14.47
N ALA A 212 7.19 -9.40 -13.23
CA ALA A 212 6.35 -8.29 -12.79
C ALA A 212 6.63 -6.99 -13.56
N ASP A 213 7.90 -6.66 -13.83
CA ASP A 213 8.27 -5.50 -14.65
C ASP A 213 7.80 -5.63 -16.10
N ALA A 214 7.92 -6.82 -16.69
CA ALA A 214 7.44 -7.08 -18.05
C ALA A 214 5.91 -6.95 -18.16
N ALA A 215 5.18 -7.47 -17.17
CA ALA A 215 3.74 -7.30 -17.07
C ALA A 215 3.38 -5.81 -16.92
N ARG A 216 4.08 -5.09 -16.05
CA ARG A 216 3.92 -3.64 -15.89
C ARG A 216 4.11 -2.89 -17.20
N ALA A 217 5.18 -3.15 -17.94
CA ALA A 217 5.44 -2.52 -19.24
C ALA A 217 4.33 -2.83 -20.27
N THR A 218 3.79 -4.05 -20.25
CA THR A 218 2.67 -4.44 -21.12
C THR A 218 1.40 -3.64 -20.80
N ILE A 219 1.09 -3.48 -19.51
CA ILE A 219 -0.06 -2.68 -19.07
C ILE A 219 0.16 -1.19 -19.41
N GLU A 220 1.37 -0.65 -19.22
CA GLU A 220 1.71 0.74 -19.60
C GLU A 220 1.53 0.96 -21.11
N THR A 221 1.94 0.00 -21.93
CA THR A 221 1.76 0.05 -23.40
C THR A 221 0.27 0.08 -23.76
N PHE A 222 -0.54 -0.78 -23.14
CA PHE A 222 -1.98 -0.79 -23.34
C PHE A 222 -2.64 0.52 -22.87
N ALA A 223 -2.28 1.04 -21.69
CA ALA A 223 -2.77 2.33 -21.18
C ALA A 223 -2.40 3.49 -22.12
N ALA A 224 -1.23 3.45 -22.76
CA ALA A 224 -0.85 4.45 -23.76
C ALA A 224 -1.71 4.37 -25.03
N ALA A 225 -2.12 3.18 -25.46
CA ALA A 225 -3.08 3.02 -26.56
C ALA A 225 -4.46 3.58 -26.20
N VAL A 226 -4.97 3.27 -25.00
CA VAL A 226 -6.24 3.80 -24.50
C VAL A 226 -6.23 5.33 -24.41
N ARG A 227 -5.14 5.93 -23.91
CA ARG A 227 -4.98 7.40 -23.88
C ARG A 227 -5.04 8.04 -25.26
N ARG A 228 -4.39 7.44 -26.26
CA ARG A 228 -4.44 7.93 -27.65
C ARG A 228 -5.85 7.83 -28.22
N PHE A 229 -6.56 6.75 -27.91
CA PHE A 229 -7.96 6.57 -28.28
C PHE A 229 -8.86 7.66 -27.68
N LEU A 230 -8.73 7.94 -26.38
CA LEU A 230 -9.46 9.01 -25.70
C LEU A 230 -9.13 10.39 -26.30
N ALA A 231 -7.85 10.66 -26.58
CA ALA A 231 -7.41 11.91 -27.17
C ALA A 231 -7.96 12.13 -28.60
N ALA A 232 -7.96 11.09 -29.43
CA ALA A 232 -8.50 11.14 -30.78
C ALA A 232 -10.02 11.44 -30.78
N ALA A 233 -10.77 10.78 -29.89
CA ALA A 233 -12.20 11.02 -29.74
C ALA A 233 -12.53 12.45 -29.25
N ALA A 234 -11.69 13.04 -28.40
CA ALA A 234 -11.84 14.43 -27.99
C ALA A 234 -11.52 15.44 -29.12
N GLY A 235 -10.58 15.10 -30.01
CA GLY A 235 -10.17 15.95 -31.14
C GLY A 235 -11.11 15.92 -32.35
N GLY A 236 -11.87 14.82 -32.55
CA GLY A 236 -12.79 14.66 -33.69
C GLY A 236 -14.08 15.48 -33.65
N GLY A 237 -14.36 16.18 -32.54
CA GLY A 237 -15.62 16.91 -32.32
C GLY A 237 -15.73 18.30 -32.97
N SER A 238 -14.69 18.79 -33.66
CA SER A 238 -14.65 20.17 -34.18
C SER A 238 -14.83 20.26 -35.72
N GLY A 239 -15.61 19.37 -36.32
CA GLY A 239 -16.01 19.44 -37.73
C GLY A 239 -17.44 19.94 -37.88
N GLY A 240 -17.64 21.26 -37.78
CA GLY A 240 -18.90 21.88 -38.21
C GLY A 240 -19.00 21.82 -39.74
N GLY A 241 -19.94 21.06 -40.27
CA GLY A 241 -20.09 20.92 -41.73
C GLY A 241 -21.28 20.06 -42.15
N THR A 242 -22.44 20.71 -42.21
CA THR A 242 -23.61 20.45 -43.08
C THR A 242 -24.01 19.01 -43.39
N ALA A 243 -25.20 18.67 -42.87
CA ALA A 243 -26.21 17.77 -43.43
C ALA A 243 -25.93 17.24 -44.86
N ASP A 244 -25.70 15.94 -44.98
CA ASP A 244 -26.60 15.00 -45.66
C ASP A 244 -25.79 13.75 -46.01
N GLY A 245 -26.05 12.63 -45.32
CA GLY A 245 -25.31 11.40 -45.53
C GLY A 245 -25.34 10.49 -44.30
N CYS A 246 -26.37 9.63 -44.21
CA CYS A 246 -26.46 8.57 -43.21
C CYS A 246 -25.21 7.68 -43.21
N PRO A 247 -24.41 7.64 -42.13
CA PRO A 247 -23.35 6.64 -42.02
C PRO A 247 -23.99 5.32 -41.58
N ARG A 248 -24.27 4.46 -42.56
CA ARG A 248 -24.53 3.03 -42.34
C ARG A 248 -23.21 2.36 -41.93
N GLY A 249 -22.88 2.40 -40.65
CA GLY A 249 -21.66 1.80 -40.11
C GLY A 249 -21.78 1.40 -38.63
N ARG A 250 -22.93 0.90 -38.19
CA ARG A 250 -23.22 0.62 -36.76
C ARG A 250 -22.66 -0.71 -36.22
N ALA A 251 -21.83 -1.42 -37.00
CA ALA A 251 -21.43 -2.79 -36.68
C ALA A 251 -20.14 -2.92 -35.82
N SER A 252 -19.29 -1.88 -35.73
CA SER A 252 -18.01 -1.96 -34.99
C SER A 252 -18.06 -1.47 -33.54
N ALA A 253 -18.99 -0.56 -33.19
CA ALA A 253 -19.13 0.07 -31.86
C ALA A 253 -19.48 -0.89 -30.70
N GLY A 254 -19.78 -2.17 -30.99
CA GLY A 254 -20.03 -3.17 -29.95
C GLY A 254 -18.77 -3.96 -29.56
N ALA A 255 -17.76 -3.99 -30.42
CA ALA A 255 -16.62 -4.89 -30.24
C ALA A 255 -15.51 -4.26 -29.40
N THR A 256 -15.29 -2.94 -29.53
CA THR A 256 -14.33 -2.17 -28.74
C THR A 256 -14.80 -2.05 -27.29
N HIS A 257 -16.09 -1.74 -27.08
CA HIS A 257 -16.71 -1.75 -25.74
C HIS A 257 -16.49 -3.08 -25.00
N LYS A 258 -16.81 -4.23 -25.62
CA LYS A 258 -16.63 -5.56 -25.00
C LYS A 258 -15.17 -5.84 -24.66
N ALA A 259 -14.26 -5.50 -25.55
CA ALA A 259 -12.83 -5.63 -25.33
C ALA A 259 -12.36 -4.80 -24.12
N PHE A 260 -12.81 -3.56 -24.00
CA PHE A 260 -12.49 -2.71 -22.85
C PHE A 260 -13.13 -3.22 -21.55
N SER A 261 -14.36 -3.72 -21.57
CA SER A 261 -14.96 -4.32 -20.37
C SER A 261 -14.17 -5.55 -19.90
N ILE A 262 -13.74 -6.41 -20.81
CA ILE A 262 -12.91 -7.58 -20.47
C ILE A 262 -11.54 -7.12 -19.94
N ALA A 263 -10.91 -6.13 -20.56
CA ALA A 263 -9.65 -5.56 -20.08
C ALA A 263 -9.79 -4.96 -18.68
N HIS A 264 -10.88 -4.23 -18.41
CA HIS A 264 -11.15 -3.66 -17.08
C HIS A 264 -11.21 -4.76 -16.02
N ILE A 265 -11.94 -5.85 -16.28
CA ILE A 265 -12.00 -7.00 -15.37
C ILE A 265 -10.61 -7.59 -15.12
N TYR A 266 -9.82 -7.83 -16.17
CA TYR A 266 -8.45 -8.34 -16.01
C TYR A 266 -7.56 -7.40 -15.20
N LEU A 267 -7.68 -6.09 -15.41
CA LEU A 267 -6.88 -5.08 -14.71
C LEU A 267 -7.31 -4.90 -13.24
N LEU A 268 -8.57 -5.17 -12.89
CA LEU A 268 -9.01 -5.20 -11.50
C LEU A 268 -8.47 -6.42 -10.74
N VAL A 269 -8.31 -7.55 -11.43
CA VAL A 269 -7.83 -8.81 -10.83
C VAL A 269 -6.30 -8.90 -10.84
N ALA A 270 -5.61 -8.27 -11.80
CA ALA A 270 -4.15 -8.27 -11.91
C ALA A 270 -3.40 -7.82 -10.64
N PRO A 271 -3.77 -6.72 -9.94
CA PRO A 271 -3.10 -6.30 -8.70
C PRO A 271 -3.47 -7.17 -7.49
N ALA A 272 -4.48 -8.04 -7.62
CA ALA A 272 -4.93 -8.95 -6.55
C ALA A 272 -4.15 -10.27 -6.52
N VAL A 273 -3.18 -10.47 -7.42
CA VAL A 273 -2.28 -11.63 -7.32
C VAL A 273 -1.33 -11.40 -6.14
N PRO A 274 -1.37 -12.27 -5.11
CA PRO A 274 -0.52 -12.18 -3.91
C PRO A 274 0.94 -12.46 -4.23
#